data_AF-A0A8D5Z8Z8-F1
#
_entry.id   AF-A0A8D5Z8Z8-F1
#
_cell.length_a   1.000
_cell.length_b   1.000
_cell.length_c   1.000
_cell.angle_alpha   90.00
_cell.angle_beta   90.00
_cell.angle_gamma   90.00
#
_symmetry.space_group_name_H-M   'P 1'
#
loop_
_entity.id
_entity.type
_entity.pdbx_description
1 polymer ?
#
loop_
_entity_poly.entity_id
_entity_poly.type
_entity_poly.pdbx_seq_one_letter_code
_entity_poly.pdbx_strand_id
1 'polypeptide(L)'
;MQEVAEFPDVLELVEKHKLPKEIYAPDGTLLFKPYDPIIESPLIANRKSWRLFVNYTVDPKNDEIVKINNTGQLIRIKHDADVDEMMRYVRKDHPGATIEEAISFALESTVEQTGEFKDDDEFGAYVSYLYLTLAYLIHYGVLILVK
;
A
#
# COMPACT_ATOMS: atom_id res chain seq x y z
N MET A 1 17.37 -22.74 -2.13
CA MET A 1 16.22 -21.98 -2.66
C MET A 1 16.16 -20.67 -1.90
N GLN A 2 15.98 -19.53 -2.57
CA GLN A 2 15.57 -18.32 -1.87
C GLN A 2 14.12 -18.52 -1.43
N GLU A 3 13.83 -18.24 -0.17
CA GLU A 3 12.47 -18.21 0.35
C GLU A 3 11.74 -17.00 -0.25
N VAL A 4 10.56 -17.24 -0.81
CA VAL A 4 9.69 -16.19 -1.36
C VAL A 4 8.68 -15.87 -0.28
N ALA A 5 8.72 -14.64 0.25
CA ALA A 5 7.73 -14.18 1.22
C ALA A 5 6.39 -13.92 0.52
N GLU A 6 5.28 -14.18 1.20
CA GLU A 6 3.95 -13.85 0.68
C GLU A 6 3.52 -12.48 1.20
N PHE A 7 3.08 -11.60 0.30
CA PHE A 7 2.37 -10.38 0.65
C PHE A 7 0.98 -10.77 1.18
N PRO A 8 0.54 -10.23 2.31
CA PRO A 8 -0.71 -10.64 2.93
C PRO A 8 -1.91 -10.09 2.17
N ASP A 9 -3.01 -10.82 2.22
CA ASP A 9 -4.33 -10.27 1.90
C ASP A 9 -4.74 -9.31 3.02
N VAL A 10 -4.67 -8.01 2.75
CA VAL A 10 -4.92 -6.96 3.74
C VAL A 10 -6.39 -6.97 4.18
N LEU A 11 -7.33 -7.28 3.29
CA LEU A 11 -8.74 -7.39 3.62
C LEU A 11 -8.99 -8.56 4.56
N GLU A 12 -8.38 -9.72 4.29
CA GLU A 12 -8.45 -10.89 5.17
C GLU A 12 -7.90 -10.56 6.58
N LEU A 13 -6.83 -9.77 6.68
CA LEU A 13 -6.27 -9.33 7.96
C LEU A 13 -7.24 -8.42 8.73
N VAL A 14 -7.95 -7.53 8.04
CA VAL A 14 -8.99 -6.67 8.61
C VAL A 14 -10.14 -7.53 9.13
N GLU A 15 -10.72 -8.38 8.29
CA GLU A 15 -11.87 -9.22 8.63
C GLU A 15 -11.58 -10.15 9.82
N LYS A 16 -10.38 -10.74 9.85
CA LYS A 16 -9.95 -11.66 10.92
C LYS A 16 -9.40 -10.95 12.15
N HIS A 17 -9.40 -9.61 12.18
CA HIS A 17 -8.87 -8.81 13.29
C HIS A 17 -7.41 -9.18 13.63
N LYS A 18 -6.59 -9.35 12.59
CA LYS A 18 -5.18 -9.78 12.68
C LYS A 18 -4.17 -8.67 12.39
N LEU A 19 -4.62 -7.43 12.28
CA LEU A 19 -3.72 -6.29 12.10
C LEU A 19 -2.86 -6.08 13.35
N PRO A 20 -1.56 -5.76 13.20
CA PRO A 20 -0.73 -5.37 14.33
C PRO A 20 -1.22 -4.04 14.92
N LYS A 21 -0.81 -3.72 16.15
CA LYS A 21 -1.16 -2.43 16.78
C LYS A 21 -0.56 -1.23 16.05
N GLU A 22 0.63 -1.43 15.49
CA GLU A 22 1.41 -0.42 14.80
C GLU A 22 2.08 -1.06 13.60
N ILE A 23 2.08 -0.37 12.47
CA ILE A 23 2.74 -0.77 11.23
C ILE A 23 3.91 0.17 11.00
N TYR A 24 5.09 -0.39 10.77
CA TYR A 24 6.34 0.37 10.59
C TYR A 24 6.96 0.13 9.21
N ALA A 25 7.58 1.15 8.64
CA ALA A 25 8.46 0.97 7.48
C ALA A 25 9.75 0.24 7.87
N PRO A 26 10.50 -0.34 6.90
CA PRO A 26 11.79 -0.97 7.16
C PRO A 26 12.84 -0.07 7.84
N ASP A 27 12.73 1.25 7.70
CA ASP A 27 13.61 2.24 8.32
C ASP A 27 13.20 2.61 9.77
N GLY A 28 12.15 1.97 10.31
CA GLY A 28 11.62 2.22 11.66
C GLY A 28 10.59 3.35 11.73
N THR A 29 10.17 3.93 10.61
CA THR A 29 9.10 4.95 10.60
C THR A 29 7.75 4.35 10.94
N LEU A 30 7.05 4.89 11.95
CA LEU A 30 5.66 4.53 12.20
C LEU A 30 4.79 5.02 11.02
N LEU A 31 4.04 4.10 10.42
CA LEU A 31 3.18 4.38 9.27
C LEU A 31 1.72 4.52 9.71
N PHE A 32 1.22 3.52 10.42
CA PHE A 32 -0.21 3.37 10.63
C PHE A 32 -0.50 2.72 11.97
N LYS A 33 -1.61 3.12 12.58
CA LYS A 33 -2.13 2.58 13.83
C LYS A 33 -3.55 2.07 13.61
N PRO A 34 -3.73 0.78 13.28
CA PRO A 34 -5.03 0.26 12.82
C PRO A 34 -6.19 0.39 13.80
N TYR A 35 -5.91 0.53 15.10
CA TYR A 35 -6.92 0.58 16.17
C TYR A 35 -7.07 1.96 16.83
N ASP A 36 -6.27 2.94 16.40
CA ASP A 36 -6.36 4.33 16.88
C ASP A 36 -7.19 5.16 15.86
N PRO A 37 -7.69 6.35 16.23
CA PRO A 37 -8.35 7.23 15.27
C PRO A 37 -7.48 7.46 14.03
N ILE A 38 -8.06 7.27 12.85
CA ILE A 38 -7.30 7.19 11.59
C ILE A 38 -6.43 8.44 11.33
N ILE A 39 -6.90 9.61 11.78
CA ILE A 39 -6.22 10.90 11.65
C ILE A 39 -4.90 10.96 12.44
N GLU A 40 -4.72 10.09 13.44
CA GLU A 40 -3.49 9.97 14.22
C GLU A 40 -2.43 9.11 13.53
N SER A 41 -2.78 8.39 12.45
CA SER A 41 -1.83 7.60 11.69
C SER A 41 -0.88 8.50 10.91
N PRO A 42 0.46 8.37 11.09
CA PRO A 42 1.43 9.25 10.45
C PRO A 42 1.34 9.32 8.92
N LEU A 43 0.98 8.21 8.27
CA LEU A 43 0.77 8.15 6.82
C LEU A 43 -0.32 9.14 6.36
N ILE A 44 -1.39 9.28 7.14
CA ILE A 44 -2.50 10.22 6.85
C ILE A 44 -2.13 11.65 7.25
N ALA A 45 -1.50 11.82 8.41
CA ALA A 45 -1.07 13.13 8.91
C ALA A 45 -0.07 13.79 7.94
N ASN A 46 0.80 13.00 7.31
CA ASN A 46 1.82 13.47 6.37
C ASN A 46 1.45 13.25 4.90
N ARG A 47 0.17 12.99 4.60
CA ARG A 47 -0.22 12.53 3.26
C ARG A 47 0.16 13.47 2.12
N LYS A 48 0.31 14.77 2.43
CA LYS A 48 0.67 15.84 1.47
C LYS A 48 2.17 16.08 1.36
N SER A 49 2.96 15.69 2.37
CA SER A 49 4.40 15.98 2.46
C SER A 49 5.26 14.79 2.07
N TRP A 50 4.91 13.58 2.55
CA TRP A 50 5.68 12.39 2.23
C TRP A 50 5.48 11.99 0.76
N ARG A 51 6.54 11.41 0.19
CA ARG A 51 6.65 11.09 -1.23
C ARG A 51 7.00 9.61 -1.41
N LEU A 52 6.34 8.95 -2.35
CA LEU A 52 6.45 7.52 -2.60
C LEU A 52 7.40 7.23 -3.77
N PHE A 53 8.28 6.25 -3.58
CA PHE A 53 9.14 5.74 -4.65
C PHE A 53 9.14 4.22 -4.65
N VAL A 54 9.36 3.64 -5.83
CA VAL A 54 9.50 2.20 -5.97
C VAL A 54 10.86 1.71 -5.47
N ASN A 55 10.88 0.56 -4.82
CA ASN A 55 12.10 -0.11 -4.37
C ASN A 55 12.08 -1.60 -4.78
N TYR A 56 11.50 -1.90 -5.94
CA TYR A 56 11.42 -3.27 -6.45
C TYR A 56 11.67 -3.37 -7.96
N THR A 57 12.02 -4.58 -8.40
CA THR A 57 11.96 -5.02 -9.79
C THR A 57 11.04 -6.23 -9.91
N VAL A 58 10.27 -6.31 -10.99
CA VAL A 58 9.38 -7.45 -11.27
C VAL A 58 10.21 -8.58 -11.88
N ASP A 59 9.97 -9.83 -11.45
CA ASP A 59 10.59 -11.01 -12.04
C ASP A 59 10.07 -11.19 -13.49
N PRO A 60 10.97 -11.30 -14.49
CA PRO A 60 10.57 -11.38 -15.89
C PRO A 60 9.85 -12.70 -16.26
N LYS A 61 9.86 -13.71 -15.39
CA LYS A 61 9.22 -15.01 -15.59
C LYS A 61 7.91 -15.17 -14.82
N ASN A 62 7.69 -14.32 -13.82
CA ASN A 62 6.48 -14.33 -13.00
C ASN A 62 6.23 -12.91 -12.46
N ASP A 63 5.23 -12.23 -13.00
CA ASP A 63 4.90 -10.85 -12.66
C ASP A 63 4.31 -10.66 -11.27
N GLU A 64 3.87 -11.74 -10.60
CA GLU A 64 3.51 -11.73 -9.18
C GLU A 64 4.72 -11.69 -8.25
N ILE A 65 5.93 -11.99 -8.75
CA ILE A 65 7.14 -11.98 -7.91
C ILE A 65 7.89 -10.67 -8.12
N VAL A 66 8.09 -9.95 -7.02
CA VAL A 66 8.94 -8.76 -6.99
C VAL A 66 10.20 -9.04 -6.16
N LYS A 67 11.32 -8.51 -6.64
CA LYS A 67 12.59 -8.47 -5.93
C LYS A 67 12.82 -7.08 -5.37
N ILE A 68 12.96 -6.97 -4.06
CA ILE A 68 13.27 -5.71 -3.38
C ILE A 68 14.73 -5.30 -3.69
N ASN A 69 14.94 -4.06 -4.13
CA ASN A 69 16.21 -3.62 -4.72
C ASN A 69 17.36 -3.56 -3.71
N ASN A 70 17.09 -3.07 -2.50
CA ASN A 70 18.10 -2.88 -1.46
C ASN A 70 18.42 -4.15 -0.65
N THR A 71 17.45 -5.06 -0.45
CA THR A 71 17.64 -6.29 0.33
C THR A 71 17.83 -7.54 -0.54
N GLY A 72 17.37 -7.51 -1.80
CA GLY A 72 17.31 -8.68 -2.67
C GLY A 72 16.24 -9.70 -2.29
N GLN A 73 15.39 -9.39 -1.31
CA GLN A 73 14.28 -10.25 -0.87
C GLN A 73 13.27 -10.44 -1.99
N LEU A 74 12.75 -11.66 -2.14
CA LEU A 74 11.67 -11.99 -3.06
C LEU A 74 10.34 -11.97 -2.32
N ILE A 75 9.36 -11.28 -2.87
CA ILE A 75 8.00 -11.19 -2.34
C ILE A 75 7.03 -11.55 -3.46
N ARG A 76 6.11 -12.47 -3.19
CA ARG A 76 4.97 -12.76 -4.04
C ARG A 76 3.83 -11.85 -3.66
N ILE A 77 3.38 -11.04 -4.61
CA ILE A 77 2.21 -10.18 -4.54
C ILE A 77 1.23 -10.73 -5.57
N LYS A 78 0.18 -11.41 -5.10
CA LYS A 78 -0.89 -11.87 -6.00
C LYS A 78 -1.57 -10.65 -6.60
N HIS A 79 -2.09 -10.81 -7.82
CA HIS A 79 -2.87 -9.77 -8.46
C HIS A 79 -4.07 -9.37 -7.60
N ASP A 80 -4.03 -8.11 -7.18
CA ASP A 80 -5.09 -7.39 -6.48
C ASP A 80 -5.18 -6.03 -7.15
N ALA A 81 -6.39 -5.62 -7.53
CA ALA A 81 -6.59 -4.43 -8.35
C ALA A 81 -6.02 -3.18 -7.68
N ASP A 82 -6.25 -3.00 -6.38
CA ASP A 82 -5.83 -1.83 -5.63
C ASP A 82 -4.31 -1.80 -5.41
N VAL A 83 -3.72 -2.97 -5.13
CA VAL A 83 -2.27 -3.11 -5.02
C VAL A 83 -1.58 -2.82 -6.36
N ASP A 84 -2.06 -3.45 -7.44
CA ASP A 84 -1.50 -3.30 -8.78
C ASP A 84 -1.62 -1.84 -9.27
N GLU A 85 -2.75 -1.19 -8.99
CA GLU A 85 -3.02 0.22 -9.28
C GLU A 85 -2.02 1.15 -8.58
N MET A 86 -1.87 1.03 -7.26
CA MET A 86 -0.95 1.86 -6.49
C MET A 86 0.50 1.65 -6.92
N MET A 87 0.90 0.39 -7.11
CA MET A 87 2.23 0.04 -7.58
C MET A 87 2.49 0.61 -8.98
N ARG A 88 1.53 0.49 -9.91
CA ARG A 88 1.62 1.05 -11.26
C ARG A 88 1.73 2.57 -11.21
N TYR A 89 0.86 3.23 -10.45
CA TYR A 89 0.80 4.68 -10.35
C TYR A 89 2.14 5.25 -9.91
N VAL A 90 2.68 4.76 -8.79
CA VAL A 90 3.98 5.23 -8.26
C VAL A 90 5.14 4.87 -9.19
N ARG A 91 5.08 3.72 -9.90
CA ARG A 91 6.17 3.26 -10.77
C ARG A 91 6.23 3.99 -12.11
N LYS A 92 5.09 4.14 -12.78
CA LYS A 92 5.02 4.52 -14.20
C LYS A 92 4.46 5.91 -14.40
N ASP A 93 3.45 6.28 -13.61
CA ASP A 93 2.64 7.47 -13.88
C ASP A 93 3.18 8.66 -13.09
N HIS A 94 3.54 8.47 -11.82
CA HIS A 94 3.97 9.56 -10.95
C HIS A 94 4.99 9.13 -9.87
N PRO A 95 6.27 8.87 -10.26
CA PRO A 95 7.35 8.65 -9.28
C PRO A 95 7.55 9.88 -8.40
N GLY A 96 7.51 9.69 -7.08
CA GLY A 96 7.48 10.79 -6.13
C GLY A 96 6.08 11.33 -5.86
N ALA A 97 5.02 10.59 -6.20
CA ALA A 97 3.66 10.94 -5.78
C ALA A 97 3.57 11.13 -4.27
N THR A 98 2.70 12.06 -3.85
CA THR A 98 2.27 12.15 -2.46
C THR A 98 1.41 10.93 -2.10
N ILE A 99 1.28 10.66 -0.80
CA ILE A 99 0.34 9.62 -0.34
C ILE A 99 -1.10 9.98 -0.74
N GLU A 100 -1.47 11.25 -0.62
CA GLU A 100 -2.81 11.73 -1.01
C GLU A 100 -3.06 11.47 -2.50
N GLU A 101 -2.09 11.76 -3.36
CA GLU A 101 -2.19 11.50 -4.81
C GLU A 101 -2.35 10.02 -5.14
N ALA A 102 -1.58 9.14 -4.49
CA ALA A 102 -1.68 7.70 -4.71
C ALA A 102 -3.04 7.13 -4.25
N ILE A 103 -3.56 7.60 -3.12
CA ILE A 103 -4.88 7.19 -2.60
C ILE A 103 -6.00 7.75 -3.48
N SER A 104 -5.94 9.03 -3.86
CA SER A 104 -6.92 9.66 -4.76
C SER A 104 -6.99 8.95 -6.10
N PHE A 105 -5.84 8.57 -6.68
CA PHE A 105 -5.81 7.83 -7.94
C PHE A 105 -6.51 6.47 -7.84
N ALA A 106 -6.26 5.71 -6.77
CA ALA A 106 -6.93 4.43 -6.56
C ALA A 106 -8.44 4.62 -6.34
N LEU A 107 -8.85 5.64 -5.58
CA LEU A 107 -10.27 5.96 -5.38
C LEU A 107 -10.98 6.32 -6.69
N GLU A 108 -10.37 7.18 -7.50
CA GLU A 108 -10.92 7.59 -8.80
C GLU A 108 -11.08 6.39 -9.73
N SER A 109 -10.05 5.55 -9.82
CA SER A 109 -10.10 4.33 -10.64
C SER A 109 -11.21 3.36 -10.18
N THR A 110 -11.41 3.19 -8.88
CA THR A 110 -12.47 2.33 -8.36
C THR A 110 -13.85 2.87 -8.67
N VAL A 111 -14.06 4.18 -8.59
CA VAL A 111 -15.32 4.81 -8.99
C VAL A 111 -15.56 4.64 -10.49
N GLU A 112 -14.53 4.79 -11.32
CA GLU A 112 -14.63 4.57 -12.77
C GLU A 112 -14.99 3.12 -13.12
N GLN A 113 -14.45 2.14 -12.38
CA GLN A 113 -14.63 0.71 -12.66
C GLN A 113 -15.92 0.12 -12.06
N THR A 114 -16.31 0.57 -10.87
CA THR A 114 -17.38 -0.07 -10.08
C THR A 114 -18.60 0.83 -9.83
N GLY A 115 -18.48 2.13 -10.12
CA GLY A 115 -19.49 3.15 -9.81
C GLY A 115 -19.27 3.81 -8.46
N GLU A 116 -20.20 4.68 -8.07
CA GLU A 116 -20.13 5.44 -6.82
C GLU A 116 -20.37 4.55 -5.59
N PHE A 117 -19.75 4.94 -4.47
CA PHE A 117 -20.03 4.35 -3.16
C PHE A 117 -21.48 4.62 -2.75
N LYS A 118 -22.12 3.65 -2.08
CA LYS A 118 -23.53 3.72 -1.67
C LYS A 118 -23.76 4.79 -0.60
N ASP A 119 -22.79 4.96 0.29
CA ASP A 119 -22.84 5.88 1.42
C ASP A 119 -21.42 6.27 1.90
N ASP A 120 -21.38 7.26 2.79
CA ASP A 120 -20.14 7.77 3.39
C ASP A 120 -19.40 6.69 4.22
N ASP A 121 -20.12 5.70 4.74
CA ASP A 121 -19.54 4.62 5.54
C ASP A 121 -18.76 3.64 4.64
N GLU A 122 -19.31 3.23 3.49
CA GLU A 122 -18.64 2.42 2.48
C GLU A 122 -17.41 3.13 1.94
N PHE A 123 -17.54 4.43 1.63
CA PHE A 123 -16.41 5.27 1.21
C PHE A 123 -15.32 5.32 2.29
N GLY A 124 -15.68 5.61 3.54
CA GLY A 124 -14.73 5.71 4.65
C GLY A 124 -14.00 4.40 4.94
N ALA A 125 -14.71 3.27 4.87
CA ALA A 125 -14.13 1.94 5.03
C ALA A 125 -13.12 1.64 3.92
N TYR A 126 -13.48 1.94 2.66
CA TYR A 126 -12.61 1.70 1.52
C TYR A 126 -11.37 2.60 1.53
N VAL A 127 -11.51 3.89 1.85
CA VAL A 127 -10.35 4.79 2.06
C VAL A 127 -9.41 4.23 3.12
N SER A 128 -9.94 3.75 4.23
CA SER A 128 -9.14 3.14 5.31
C SER A 128 -8.39 1.90 4.84
N TYR A 129 -9.06 1.05 4.05
CA TYR A 129 -8.45 -0.11 3.41
C TYR A 129 -7.29 0.29 2.49
N LEU A 130 -7.46 1.30 1.63
CA LEU A 130 -6.39 1.78 0.75
C LEU A 130 -5.16 2.28 1.53
N TYR A 131 -5.36 3.03 2.62
CA TYR A 131 -4.25 3.46 3.47
C TYR A 131 -3.53 2.29 4.15
N LEU A 132 -4.27 1.26 4.59
CA LEU A 132 -3.68 0.04 5.13
C LEU A 132 -2.87 -0.71 4.07
N THR A 133 -3.43 -0.88 2.87
CA THR A 133 -2.74 -1.52 1.74
C THR A 133 -1.43 -0.81 1.40
N LEU A 134 -1.46 0.53 1.32
CA LEU A 134 -0.27 1.34 1.10
C LEU A 134 0.75 1.19 2.25
N ALA A 135 0.29 1.18 3.51
CA ALA A 135 1.16 0.96 4.66
C ALA A 135 1.85 -0.42 4.58
N TYR A 136 1.16 -1.46 4.11
CA TYR A 136 1.75 -2.79 3.91
C TYR A 136 2.75 -2.82 2.76
N LEU A 137 2.47 -2.14 1.64
CA LEU A 137 3.43 -1.99 0.54
C LEU A 137 4.73 -1.33 1.01
N ILE A 138 4.64 -0.34 1.90
CA ILE A 138 5.80 0.31 2.50
C ILE A 138 6.48 -0.60 3.54
N HIS A 139 5.70 -1.26 4.40
CA HIS A 139 6.19 -2.19 5.43
C HIS A 139 7.06 -3.31 4.85
N TYR A 140 6.65 -3.86 3.70
CA TYR A 140 7.38 -4.89 2.96
C TYR A 140 8.52 -4.33 2.09
N GLY A 141 8.73 -3.01 2.08
CA GLY A 141 9.80 -2.35 1.34
C GLY A 141 9.59 -2.32 -0.18
N VAL A 142 8.38 -2.65 -0.66
CA VAL A 142 8.00 -2.57 -2.08
C VAL A 142 8.00 -1.11 -2.52
N LEU A 143 7.36 -0.26 -1.70
CA LEU A 143 7.44 1.19 -1.81
C LEU A 143 8.28 1.74 -0.66
N ILE A 144 8.92 2.89 -0.87
CA ILE A 144 9.67 3.61 0.15
C ILE A 144 9.17 5.04 0.27
N LEU A 145 9.33 5.60 1.46
CA LEU A 145 8.97 6.98 1.77
C LEU A 145 10.19 7.89 1.76
N VAL A 146 10.03 9.07 1.18
CA VAL A 146 10.92 10.22 1.34
C VAL A 146 10.12 11.31 2.06
N LYS A 147 10.71 11.88 3.12
CA LYS A 147 10.04 12.78 4.07
C LYS A 147 10.47 14.22 3.90
#